data_AF-A0A3D0QDB2-F1
#
_entry.id   AF-A0A3D0QDB2-F1
#
_cell.length_a   1.000
_cell.length_b   1.000
_cell.length_c   1.000
_cell.angle_alpha   90.00
_cell.angle_beta   90.00
_cell.angle_gamma   90.00
#
_symmetry.space_group_name_H-M   'P 1'
#
loop_
_entity.id
_entity.type
_entity.pdbx_description
1 polymer ?
#
loop_
_entity_poly.entity_id
_entity_poly.type
_entity_poly.pdbx_seq_one_letter_code
_entity_poly.pdbx_strand_id
1 'polypeptide(L)'
;MNRVRFLPSTLLSLLLGVAAFAQTQQPGEPDILKRLELIEKGQADVVRAELPTLMTNFQTHPGVLYLQGVLMTDGNEASKVYQSIVENFPKSEWADDALFKLYQYYYSIGLYKTADQKMEQLKRDYPYSTYATDQKVAEEPKTTAPAGRTETPTPVTRPTKGAKPSVVYTVQAGTFSVLQNAEELRARFEKEGYASHIFTIVNNGKKFHKVWVGEFSKEDEARRFSAEIKKKYHLNTIVVPR
;
A
#
# COMPACT_ATOMS: atom_id res chain seq x y z
N MET A 1 9.86 -51.65 -76.70
CA MET A 1 8.94 -52.55 -75.97
C MET A 1 8.26 -51.78 -74.84
N ASN A 2 6.98 -52.08 -74.63
CA ASN A 2 5.99 -51.26 -73.94
C ASN A 2 5.71 -51.83 -72.53
N ARG A 3 5.63 -50.95 -71.51
CA ARG A 3 4.96 -51.07 -70.18
C ARG A 3 5.55 -52.12 -69.20
N VAL A 4 5.57 -51.89 -67.88
CA VAL A 4 4.45 -52.12 -66.94
C VAL A 4 4.58 -51.34 -65.61
N ARG A 5 3.50 -50.61 -65.29
CA ARG A 5 2.78 -50.29 -64.02
C ARG A 5 3.48 -50.01 -62.65
N PHE A 6 3.14 -48.81 -62.15
CA PHE A 6 2.90 -48.34 -60.78
C PHE A 6 1.98 -49.28 -59.94
N LEU A 7 2.03 -49.38 -58.59
CA LEU A 7 1.62 -48.43 -57.50
C LEU A 7 1.77 -49.15 -56.10
N PRO A 8 1.40 -48.59 -54.91
CA PRO A 8 2.31 -48.19 -53.80
C PRO A 8 1.99 -48.86 -52.42
N SER A 9 2.34 -48.19 -51.30
CA SER A 9 1.81 -48.31 -49.91
C SER A 9 2.72 -49.12 -48.95
N THR A 10 3.11 -48.65 -47.77
CA THR A 10 2.34 -48.00 -46.70
C THR A 10 3.27 -47.21 -45.76
N LEU A 11 2.87 -46.00 -45.34
CA LEU A 11 3.52 -45.24 -44.27
C LEU A 11 2.61 -45.31 -43.03
N LEU A 12 3.06 -46.00 -41.99
CA LEU A 12 2.37 -46.15 -40.71
C LEU A 12 2.48 -44.83 -39.93
N SER A 13 1.40 -44.03 -39.91
CA SER A 13 1.32 -42.80 -39.11
C SER A 13 0.69 -43.11 -37.76
N LEU A 14 1.49 -43.06 -36.70
CA LEU A 14 1.08 -43.21 -35.31
C LEU A 14 0.39 -41.92 -34.84
N LEU A 15 -0.94 -41.96 -34.70
CA LEU A 15 -1.74 -40.89 -34.07
C LEU A 15 -1.53 -40.92 -32.54
N LEU A 16 -0.60 -40.12 -32.02
CA LEU A 16 -0.60 -39.74 -30.61
C LEU A 16 -1.58 -38.59 -30.43
N GLY A 17 -2.71 -38.88 -29.77
CA GLY A 17 -3.70 -37.88 -29.38
C GLY A 17 -3.07 -36.86 -28.43
N VAL A 18 -2.98 -35.61 -28.89
CA VAL A 18 -2.66 -34.48 -28.01
C VAL A 18 -3.93 -34.18 -27.23
N ALA A 19 -3.99 -34.64 -25.98
CA ALA A 19 -4.92 -34.09 -25.01
C ALA A 19 -4.59 -32.60 -24.89
N ALA A 20 -5.43 -31.75 -25.46
CA ALA A 20 -5.38 -30.32 -25.24
C ALA A 20 -5.65 -30.09 -23.75
N PHE A 21 -4.59 -30.05 -22.96
CA PHE A 21 -4.61 -29.35 -21.69
C PHE A 21 -4.90 -27.89 -22.03
N ALA A 22 -6.18 -27.53 -21.96
CA ALA A 22 -6.57 -26.15 -21.79
C ALA A 22 -5.83 -25.69 -20.54
N GLN A 23 -4.71 -24.99 -20.74
CA GLN A 23 -4.08 -24.23 -19.68
C GLN A 23 -5.13 -23.19 -19.29
N THR A 24 -5.94 -23.52 -18.27
CA THR A 24 -6.75 -22.54 -17.57
C THR A 24 -5.77 -21.51 -17.06
N GLN A 25 -5.63 -20.41 -17.81
CA GLN A 25 -4.93 -19.22 -17.33
C GLN A 25 -5.62 -18.89 -16.02
N GLN A 26 -4.91 -19.06 -14.90
CA GLN A 26 -5.40 -18.52 -13.64
C GLN A 26 -5.71 -17.05 -13.91
N PRO A 27 -6.93 -16.58 -13.61
CA PRO A 27 -7.26 -15.18 -13.81
C PRO A 27 -6.20 -14.38 -13.02
N GLY A 28 -5.49 -13.49 -13.71
CA GLY A 28 -4.49 -12.63 -13.08
C GLY A 28 -5.11 -11.88 -11.89
N GLU A 29 -4.27 -11.39 -10.97
CA GLU A 29 -4.75 -10.65 -9.80
C GLU A 29 -5.81 -9.61 -10.21
N PRO A 30 -6.89 -9.46 -9.43
CA PRO A 30 -7.94 -8.52 -9.78
C PRO A 30 -7.35 -7.10 -9.78
N ASP A 31 -7.43 -6.41 -10.91
CA ASP A 31 -6.96 -5.02 -11.02
C ASP A 31 -7.87 -4.08 -10.21
N ILE A 32 -7.60 -3.97 -8.91
CA ILE A 32 -8.42 -3.22 -7.97
C ILE A 32 -8.26 -1.71 -8.17
N LEU A 33 -7.05 -1.21 -8.41
CA LEU A 33 -6.80 0.22 -8.58
C LEU A 33 -7.53 0.78 -9.80
N LYS A 34 -7.53 0.05 -10.93
CA LYS A 34 -8.32 0.44 -12.10
C LYS A 34 -9.81 0.59 -11.77
N ARG A 35 -10.34 -0.26 -10.90
CA ARG A 35 -11.74 -0.22 -10.47
C ARG A 35 -12.02 0.95 -9.53
N LEU A 36 -11.10 1.25 -8.61
CA LEU A 36 -11.20 2.45 -7.78
C LEU A 36 -11.17 3.71 -8.64
N GLU A 37 -10.31 3.78 -9.67
CA GLU A 37 -10.27 4.89 -10.62
C GLU A 37 -11.60 5.04 -11.39
N LEU A 38 -12.26 3.94 -11.76
CA LEU A 38 -13.59 4.00 -12.37
C LEU A 38 -14.63 4.59 -11.41
N ILE A 39 -14.59 4.21 -10.13
CA ILE A 39 -15.47 4.76 -9.10
C ILE A 39 -15.25 6.27 -8.94
N GLU A 40 -14.00 6.72 -8.88
CA GLU A 40 -13.64 8.15 -8.81
C GLU A 40 -14.12 8.94 -10.04
N LYS A 41 -14.13 8.31 -11.22
CA LYS A 41 -14.69 8.89 -12.46
C LYS A 41 -16.22 8.86 -12.51
N GLY A 42 -16.90 8.45 -11.44
CA GLY A 42 -18.36 8.34 -11.37
C GLY A 42 -18.93 7.08 -12.05
N GLN A 43 -18.07 6.14 -12.48
CA GLN A 43 -18.45 4.89 -13.15
C GLN A 43 -18.61 3.72 -12.15
N ALA A 44 -19.16 4.00 -10.97
CA ALA A 44 -19.33 3.00 -9.92
C ALA A 44 -20.25 1.84 -10.33
N ASP A 45 -21.22 2.09 -11.23
CA ASP A 45 -22.15 1.07 -11.71
C ASP A 45 -21.46 -0.05 -12.50
N VAL A 46 -20.41 0.31 -13.27
CA VAL A 46 -19.59 -0.66 -14.01
C VAL A 46 -18.92 -1.62 -13.02
N VAL A 47 -18.29 -1.07 -11.99
CA VAL A 47 -17.58 -1.88 -10.97
C VAL A 47 -18.57 -2.70 -10.14
N ARG A 48 -19.75 -2.15 -9.84
CA ARG A 48 -20.81 -2.87 -9.14
C ARG A 48 -21.32 -4.07 -9.93
N ALA A 49 -21.43 -3.96 -11.25
CA ALA A 49 -21.81 -5.07 -12.12
C ALA A 49 -20.72 -6.16 -12.19
N GLU A 50 -19.44 -5.80 -12.08
CA GLU A 50 -18.32 -6.75 -12.06
C GLU A 50 -18.12 -7.45 -10.71
N LEU A 51 -18.54 -6.80 -9.61
CA LEU A 51 -18.26 -7.25 -8.25
C LEU A 51 -18.67 -8.70 -7.97
N PRO A 52 -19.86 -9.21 -8.38
CA PRO A 52 -20.24 -10.60 -8.13
C PRO A 52 -19.27 -11.62 -8.74
N THR A 53 -18.77 -11.34 -9.95
CA THR A 53 -17.78 -12.18 -10.65
C THR A 53 -16.44 -12.12 -9.94
N LEU A 54 -16.01 -10.93 -9.49
CA LEU A 54 -14.78 -10.76 -8.71
C LEU A 54 -14.85 -11.53 -7.40
N MET A 55 -15.97 -11.44 -6.67
CA MET A 55 -16.17 -12.17 -5.43
C MET A 55 -16.19 -13.67 -5.68
N THR A 56 -16.78 -14.15 -6.78
CA THR A 56 -16.78 -15.58 -7.12
C THR A 56 -15.37 -16.12 -7.37
N ASN A 57 -14.56 -15.35 -8.11
CA ASN A 57 -13.21 -15.75 -8.52
C ASN A 57 -12.14 -15.47 -7.44
N PHE A 58 -12.41 -14.54 -6.52
CA PHE A 58 -11.44 -14.01 -5.54
C PHE A 58 -12.09 -13.82 -4.16
N GLN A 59 -12.77 -14.84 -3.65
CA GLN A 59 -13.69 -14.82 -2.48
C GLN A 59 -13.14 -14.20 -1.20
N THR A 60 -11.83 -14.24 -0.99
CA THR A 60 -11.17 -13.70 0.22
C THR A 60 -10.05 -12.73 -0.12
N HIS A 61 -10.05 -12.17 -1.34
CA HIS A 61 -9.03 -11.21 -1.73
C HIS A 61 -9.29 -9.86 -1.05
N PRO A 62 -8.37 -9.35 -0.21
CA PRO A 62 -8.61 -8.15 0.60
C PRO A 62 -8.97 -6.92 -0.23
N GLY A 63 -8.41 -6.79 -1.45
CA GLY A 63 -8.79 -5.70 -2.35
C GLY A 63 -10.18 -5.82 -2.97
N VAL A 64 -10.71 -7.04 -3.16
CA VAL A 64 -12.10 -7.24 -3.63
C VAL A 64 -13.07 -6.93 -2.50
N LEU A 65 -12.74 -7.30 -1.26
CA LEU A 65 -13.47 -6.88 -0.07
C LEU A 65 -13.43 -5.35 0.08
N TYR A 66 -12.28 -4.71 -0.18
CA TYR A 66 -12.19 -3.26 -0.14
C TYR A 66 -13.12 -2.60 -1.17
N LEU A 67 -13.14 -3.09 -2.42
CA LEU A 67 -14.09 -2.62 -3.45
C LEU A 67 -15.55 -2.80 -3.02
N GLN A 68 -15.87 -3.93 -2.40
CA GLN A 68 -17.20 -4.18 -1.87
C GLN A 68 -17.60 -3.09 -0.88
N GLY A 69 -16.73 -2.78 0.09
CA GLY A 69 -16.97 -1.71 1.06
C GLY A 69 -17.12 -0.33 0.40
N VAL A 70 -16.29 0.00 -0.60
CA VAL A 70 -16.36 1.31 -1.30
C VAL A 70 -17.66 1.48 -2.08
N LEU A 71 -18.24 0.40 -2.61
CA LEU A 71 -19.47 0.45 -3.40
C LEU A 71 -20.76 0.43 -2.56
N MET A 72 -20.65 0.21 -1.26
CA MET A 72 -21.77 0.19 -0.33
C MET A 72 -22.29 1.60 -0.07
N THR A 73 -23.62 1.75 -0.09
CA THR A 73 -24.29 2.99 0.32
C THR A 73 -24.40 3.10 1.84
N ASP A 74 -24.56 1.95 2.51
CA ASP A 74 -24.66 1.88 3.96
C ASP A 74 -23.25 1.86 4.59
N GLY A 75 -22.90 2.94 5.29
CA GLY A 75 -21.59 3.07 5.94
C GLY A 75 -21.38 2.11 7.10
N ASN A 76 -22.44 1.66 7.77
CA ASN A 76 -22.35 0.69 8.86
C ASN A 76 -21.98 -0.69 8.30
N GLU A 77 -22.63 -1.13 7.23
CA GLU A 77 -22.25 -2.38 6.55
C GLU A 77 -20.84 -2.29 5.95
N ALA A 78 -20.49 -1.15 5.33
CA ALA A 78 -19.12 -0.92 4.82
C ALA A 78 -18.07 -1.02 5.94
N SER A 79 -18.36 -0.47 7.12
CA SER A 79 -17.45 -0.53 8.27
C SER A 79 -17.15 -1.95 8.71
N LYS A 80 -18.12 -2.88 8.65
CA LYS A 80 -17.89 -4.29 8.98
C LYS A 80 -16.95 -4.96 7.99
N VAL A 81 -17.09 -4.64 6.69
CA VAL A 81 -16.19 -5.14 5.65
C VAL A 81 -14.76 -4.65 5.88
N TYR A 82 -14.59 -3.35 6.15
CA TYR A 82 -13.26 -2.79 6.46
C TYR A 82 -12.65 -3.39 7.73
N GLN A 83 -13.45 -3.59 8.78
CA GLN A 83 -12.99 -4.23 10.01
C GLN A 83 -12.50 -5.67 9.75
N SER A 84 -13.23 -6.44 8.94
CA SER A 84 -12.79 -7.77 8.51
C SER A 84 -11.46 -7.73 7.76
N ILE A 85 -11.21 -6.71 6.93
CA ILE A 85 -9.93 -6.59 6.20
C ILE A 85 -8.77 -6.40 7.18
N VAL A 86 -8.93 -5.49 8.14
CA VAL A 86 -7.91 -5.20 9.16
C VAL A 86 -7.63 -6.42 10.04
N GLU A 87 -8.66 -7.17 10.43
CA GLU A 87 -8.53 -8.33 11.33
C GLU A 87 -7.95 -9.56 10.63
N ASN A 88 -8.45 -9.87 9.43
CA ASN A 88 -8.12 -11.12 8.74
C ASN A 88 -6.94 -10.98 7.78
N PHE A 89 -6.63 -9.76 7.32
CA PHE A 89 -5.56 -9.50 6.36
C PHE A 89 -4.64 -8.35 6.81
N PRO A 90 -4.13 -8.34 8.06
CA PRO A 90 -3.40 -7.21 8.61
C PRO A 90 -2.09 -6.86 7.88
N LYS A 91 -1.55 -7.77 7.05
CA LYS A 91 -0.35 -7.54 6.21
C LYS A 91 -0.69 -7.15 4.77
N SER A 92 -1.97 -7.07 4.42
CA SER A 92 -2.40 -6.69 3.09
C SER A 92 -2.15 -5.21 2.84
N GLU A 93 -1.85 -4.86 1.59
CA GLU A 93 -1.80 -3.47 1.11
C GLU A 93 -3.14 -2.73 1.22
N TRP A 94 -4.24 -3.44 1.51
CA TRP A 94 -5.57 -2.85 1.70
C TRP A 94 -5.92 -2.60 3.17
N ALA A 95 -5.08 -3.06 4.09
CA ALA A 95 -5.41 -3.04 5.51
C ALA A 95 -5.30 -1.63 6.11
N ASP A 96 -4.33 -0.84 5.67
CA ASP A 96 -4.20 0.56 6.08
C ASP A 96 -5.28 1.45 5.43
N ASP A 97 -5.59 1.25 4.14
CA ASP A 97 -6.74 1.89 3.49
C ASP A 97 -8.07 1.57 4.21
N ALA A 98 -8.31 0.30 4.56
CA ALA A 98 -9.49 -0.11 5.31
C ALA A 98 -9.54 0.52 6.70
N LEU A 99 -8.40 0.58 7.40
CA LEU A 99 -8.34 1.19 8.72
C LEU A 99 -8.56 2.72 8.67
N PHE A 100 -8.09 3.39 7.62
CA PHE A 100 -8.41 4.79 7.38
C PHE A 100 -9.89 4.99 7.05
N LYS A 101 -10.52 4.09 6.27
CA LYS A 101 -11.97 4.13 6.03
C LYS A 101 -12.78 3.96 7.32
N LEU A 102 -12.34 3.11 8.25
CA LEU A 102 -12.94 3.00 9.58
C LEU A 102 -12.83 4.32 10.36
N TYR A 103 -11.66 4.96 10.34
CA TYR A 103 -11.50 6.30 10.92
C TYR A 103 -12.50 7.30 10.32
N GLN A 104 -12.59 7.39 8.98
CA GLN A 104 -13.51 8.29 8.28
C GLN A 104 -14.97 8.02 8.65
N TYR A 105 -15.36 6.75 8.73
CA TYR A 105 -16.71 6.35 9.13
C TYR A 105 -17.04 6.79 10.55
N TYR A 106 -16.21 6.45 11.54
CA TYR A 106 -16.47 6.85 12.93
C TYR A 106 -16.46 8.37 13.11
N TYR A 107 -15.61 9.07 12.36
CA TYR A 107 -15.58 10.53 12.36
C TYR A 107 -16.86 11.13 11.80
N SER A 108 -17.38 10.62 10.68
CA SER A 108 -18.57 11.16 10.02
C SER A 108 -19.85 10.99 10.83
N ILE A 109 -19.94 9.94 11.65
CA ILE A 109 -21.09 9.71 12.55
C ILE A 109 -20.89 10.32 13.95
N GLY A 110 -19.82 11.11 14.16
CA GLY A 110 -19.57 11.85 15.41
C GLY A 110 -18.94 11.04 16.54
N LEU A 111 -18.52 9.79 16.30
CA LEU A 111 -17.83 8.94 17.27
C LEU A 111 -16.31 9.21 17.29
N TYR A 112 -15.94 10.46 17.60
CA TYR A 112 -14.56 10.94 17.50
C TYR A 112 -13.56 10.14 18.33
N LYS A 113 -13.93 9.72 19.56
CA LYS A 113 -13.04 8.90 20.39
C LYS A 113 -12.68 7.58 19.72
N THR A 114 -13.65 6.95 19.06
CA THR A 114 -13.43 5.69 18.32
C THR A 114 -12.63 5.96 17.04
N ALA A 115 -12.89 7.07 16.35
CA ALA A 115 -12.09 7.49 15.21
C ALA A 115 -10.62 7.66 15.62
N ASP A 116 -10.35 8.42 16.68
CA ASP A 116 -8.99 8.64 17.19
C ASP A 116 -8.30 7.30 17.52
N GLN A 117 -9.00 6.34 18.12
CA GLN A 117 -8.44 5.00 18.36
C GLN A 117 -8.03 4.29 17.05
N LYS A 118 -8.81 4.42 15.98
CA LYS A 118 -8.49 3.86 14.66
C LYS A 118 -7.31 4.59 14.02
N MET A 119 -7.22 5.91 14.17
CA MET A 119 -6.08 6.69 13.70
C MET A 119 -4.80 6.31 14.47
N GLU A 120 -4.87 6.20 15.80
CA GLU A 120 -3.74 5.74 16.60
C GLU A 120 -3.35 4.30 16.26
N GLN A 121 -4.32 3.44 15.94
CA GLN A 121 -4.03 2.10 15.43
C GLN A 121 -3.29 2.15 14.08
N LEU A 122 -3.75 3.00 13.17
CA LEU A 122 -3.12 3.18 11.86
C LEU A 122 -1.67 3.65 12.00
N LYS A 123 -1.40 4.62 12.87
CA LYS A 123 -0.05 5.13 13.16
C LYS A 123 0.86 4.06 13.76
N ARG A 124 0.35 3.20 14.65
CA ARG A 124 1.13 2.14 15.29
C ARG A 124 1.38 0.94 14.39
N ASP A 125 0.34 0.46 13.72
CA ASP A 125 0.35 -0.83 13.02
C ASP A 125 0.78 -0.66 11.55
N TYR A 126 0.56 0.54 10.98
CA TYR A 126 0.86 0.89 9.59
C TYR A 126 1.62 2.23 9.48
N PRO A 127 2.77 2.41 10.15
CA PRO A 127 3.49 3.69 10.21
C PRO A 127 3.91 4.24 8.83
N TYR A 128 3.94 3.39 7.80
CA TYR A 128 4.32 3.74 6.43
C TYR A 128 3.15 3.98 5.49
N SER A 129 1.92 3.92 6.02
CA SER A 129 0.73 4.27 5.27
C SER A 129 0.77 5.75 4.89
N THR A 130 0.23 6.08 3.72
CA THR A 130 0.00 7.47 3.29
C THR A 130 -0.87 8.25 4.29
N TYR A 131 -1.67 7.54 5.08
CA TYR A 131 -2.59 8.10 6.07
C TYR A 131 -2.00 8.22 7.48
N ALA A 132 -0.89 7.52 7.77
CA ALA A 132 -0.25 7.52 9.10
C ALA A 132 0.68 8.71 9.34
N THR A 133 1.09 9.38 8.26
CA THR A 133 1.77 10.67 8.32
C THR A 133 0.79 11.70 8.88
N ASP A 134 1.26 12.64 9.72
CA ASP A 134 0.54 13.89 9.99
C ASP A 134 0.52 14.74 8.71
N GLN A 135 -0.06 14.21 7.63
CA GLN A 135 -0.74 15.06 6.68
C GLN A 135 -1.75 15.78 7.53
N LYS A 136 -1.56 17.09 7.64
CA LYS A 136 -2.60 18.05 7.92
C LYS A 136 -3.69 17.78 6.88
N VAL A 137 -4.51 16.73 7.10
CA VAL A 137 -5.71 16.43 6.35
C VAL A 137 -6.43 17.75 6.37
N ALA A 138 -6.59 18.34 5.18
CA ALA A 138 -7.14 19.66 5.02
C ALA A 138 -8.26 19.82 6.02
N GLU A 139 -8.10 20.78 6.93
CA GLU A 139 -9.12 21.15 7.90
C GLU A 139 -10.32 21.67 7.11
N GLU A 140 -11.12 20.76 6.55
CA GLU A 140 -12.48 21.06 6.14
C GLU A 140 -13.26 21.46 7.41
N PRO A 141 -14.12 22.47 7.29
CA PRO A 141 -14.29 23.48 8.32
C PRO A 141 -14.80 22.84 9.62
N LYS A 142 -14.01 23.01 10.68
CA LYS A 142 -14.50 22.89 12.05
C LYS A 142 -15.68 23.84 12.19
N THR A 143 -16.89 23.29 12.12
CA THR A 143 -18.09 24.02 12.50
C THR A 143 -18.04 24.14 14.02
N THR A 144 -17.75 25.36 14.47
CA THR A 144 -17.90 25.94 15.82
C THR A 144 -19.12 25.34 16.57
N ALA A 145 -19.15 25.07 17.89
CA ALA A 145 -18.58 25.71 19.09
C ALA A 145 -18.92 24.83 20.35
N PRO A 146 -18.76 25.28 21.62
CA PRO A 146 -17.56 25.71 22.36
C PRO A 146 -17.41 25.01 23.74
N ALA A 147 -16.21 25.10 24.36
CA ALA A 147 -15.90 25.12 25.81
C ALA A 147 -14.52 24.47 26.00
N GLY A 148 -13.43 25.24 26.00
CA GLY A 148 -13.08 26.04 27.17
C GLY A 148 -12.04 25.29 27.98
N ARG A 149 -10.76 25.43 27.62
CA ARG A 149 -9.63 25.25 28.55
C ARG A 149 -8.57 26.30 28.24
N THR A 150 -8.34 27.07 29.29
CA THR A 150 -7.49 28.22 29.45
C THR A 150 -6.04 27.89 29.11
N GLU A 151 -5.46 28.62 28.17
CA GLU A 151 -4.01 28.73 28.04
C GLU A 151 -3.49 29.54 29.23
N THR A 152 -2.45 29.06 29.89
CA THR A 152 -1.57 29.91 30.69
C THR A 152 -0.13 29.62 30.27
N PRO A 153 0.65 30.63 29.85
CA PRO A 153 2.04 30.45 29.45
C PRO A 153 2.97 30.68 30.65
N THR A 154 4.02 29.88 30.80
CA THR A 154 5.30 30.26 31.47
C THR A 154 6.36 29.17 31.28
N PRO A 155 7.67 29.46 31.47
CA PRO A 155 8.66 29.32 30.40
C PRO A 155 9.77 28.29 30.67
N VAL A 156 10.56 28.06 29.63
CA VAL A 156 11.76 27.20 29.47
C VAL A 156 12.64 26.98 30.71
N THR A 157 12.96 25.72 31.01
CA THR A 157 14.31 25.31 31.46
C THR A 157 14.63 23.86 31.04
N ARG A 158 15.85 23.65 30.54
CA ARG A 158 16.48 22.40 30.02
C ARG A 158 17.41 21.81 31.12
N PRO A 159 18.04 20.60 31.04
CA PRO A 159 17.77 19.31 30.37
C PRO A 159 17.73 18.12 31.36
N THR A 160 17.10 16.99 31.00
CA THR A 160 17.46 15.68 31.58
C THR A 160 17.68 14.63 30.50
N LYS A 161 18.93 14.16 30.48
CA LYS A 161 19.49 13.03 29.75
C LYS A 161 18.85 11.73 30.26
N GLY A 162 18.29 10.92 29.36
CA GLY A 162 17.81 9.58 29.72
C GLY A 162 16.58 9.05 28.97
N ALA A 163 16.35 9.45 27.72
CA ALA A 163 15.40 8.76 26.85
C ALA A 163 16.17 8.30 25.61
N LYS A 164 16.11 7.00 25.32
CA LYS A 164 16.58 6.46 24.04
C LYS A 164 15.90 7.27 22.93
N PRO A 165 16.64 7.78 21.92
CA PRO A 165 16.01 8.54 20.84
C PRO A 165 14.98 7.63 20.17
N SER A 166 13.70 7.94 20.35
CA SER A 166 12.65 7.40 19.49
C SER A 166 13.01 7.86 18.08
N VAL A 167 13.27 6.91 17.20
CA VAL A 167 13.47 7.19 15.78
C VAL A 167 12.09 7.50 15.23
N VAL A 168 11.88 8.75 14.83
CA VAL A 168 10.56 9.25 14.36
C VAL A 168 10.61 9.57 12.88
N TYR A 169 11.79 9.61 12.24
CA TYR A 169 11.93 9.97 10.84
C TYR A 169 13.07 9.17 10.17
N THR A 170 12.90 8.91 8.88
CA THR A 170 13.90 8.32 7.99
C THR A 170 13.81 9.00 6.61
N VAL A 171 14.80 8.75 5.75
CA VAL A 171 14.80 9.28 4.40
C VAL A 171 14.72 8.14 3.40
N GLN A 172 13.64 8.11 2.61
CA GLN A 172 13.55 7.21 1.46
C GLN A 172 14.45 7.72 0.35
N ALA A 173 15.50 6.97 0.05
CA ALA A 173 16.50 7.31 -0.97
C ALA A 173 16.20 6.70 -2.34
N GLY A 174 15.30 5.71 -2.41
CA GLY A 174 14.86 5.14 -3.68
C GLY A 174 13.79 4.08 -3.53
N THR A 175 13.12 3.77 -4.65
CA THR A 175 12.14 2.68 -4.78
C THR A 175 12.45 1.94 -6.07
N PHE A 176 12.80 0.66 -5.99
CA PHE A 176 13.28 -0.12 -7.14
C PHE A 176 12.37 -1.31 -7.42
N SER A 177 12.08 -1.61 -8.68
CA SER A 177 11.36 -2.84 -9.04
C SER A 177 12.22 -4.12 -8.93
N VAL A 178 13.54 -3.97 -8.77
CA VAL A 178 14.52 -5.06 -8.70
C VAL A 178 15.28 -4.98 -7.38
N LEU A 179 15.30 -6.08 -6.61
CA LEU A 179 15.95 -6.16 -5.30
C LEU A 179 17.45 -5.83 -5.35
N GLN A 180 18.16 -6.33 -6.36
CA GLN A 180 19.60 -6.12 -6.50
C GLN A 180 19.97 -4.62 -6.57
N ASN A 181 19.17 -3.80 -7.26
CA ASN A 181 19.40 -2.36 -7.34
C ASN A 181 19.20 -1.66 -5.99
N ALA A 182 18.24 -2.14 -5.19
CA ALA A 182 18.01 -1.66 -3.83
C ALA A 182 19.17 -2.06 -2.90
N GLU A 183 19.65 -3.30 -3.01
CA GLU A 183 20.82 -3.81 -2.26
C GLU A 183 22.10 -3.05 -2.60
N GLU A 184 22.34 -2.74 -3.87
CA GLU A 184 23.47 -1.90 -4.27
C GLU A 184 23.41 -0.50 -3.67
N LEU A 185 22.22 0.11 -3.66
CA LEU A 185 22.05 1.42 -3.05
C LEU A 185 22.26 1.36 -1.52
N ARG A 186 21.70 0.34 -0.86
CA ARG A 186 21.90 0.08 0.58
C ARG A 186 23.39 -0.09 0.90
N ALA A 187 24.08 -0.97 0.18
CA ALA A 187 25.51 -1.23 0.38
C ALA A 187 26.37 0.02 0.17
N ARG A 188 26.02 0.88 -0.80
CA ARG A 188 26.69 2.18 -0.98
C ARG A 188 26.52 3.10 0.23
N PHE A 189 25.32 3.16 0.80
CA PHE A 189 25.06 3.96 1.99
C PHE A 189 25.77 3.40 3.23
N GLU A 190 25.74 2.07 3.42
CA GLU A 190 26.43 1.40 4.53
C GLU A 190 27.95 1.58 4.46
N LYS A 191 28.54 1.53 3.26
CA LYS A 191 29.97 1.79 3.04
C LYS A 191 30.39 3.20 3.44
N GLU A 192 29.49 4.16 3.30
CA GLU A 192 29.69 5.56 3.69
C GLU A 192 29.30 5.81 5.17
N GLY A 193 28.91 4.77 5.90
CA GLY A 193 28.59 4.83 7.33
C GLY A 193 27.13 5.15 7.66
N TYR A 194 26.24 5.16 6.67
CA TYR A 194 24.82 5.40 6.89
C TYR A 194 24.07 4.10 7.14
N ALA A 195 23.32 4.04 8.26
CA ALA A 195 22.36 2.97 8.49
C ALA A 195 21.30 3.00 7.38
N SER A 196 21.04 1.85 6.73
CA SER A 196 20.03 1.77 5.68
C SER A 196 19.31 0.42 5.68
N HIS A 197 18.05 0.44 5.28
CA HIS A 197 17.15 -0.72 5.31
C HIS A 197 16.31 -0.80 4.04
N ILE A 198 16.06 -2.02 3.58
CA ILE A 198 15.18 -2.28 2.44
C ILE A 198 13.84 -2.81 2.92
N PHE A 199 12.78 -2.18 2.45
CA PHE A 199 11.41 -2.62 2.65
C PHE A 199 10.82 -3.04 1.31
N THR A 200 10.33 -4.27 1.24
CA THR A 200 9.63 -4.75 0.05
C THR A 200 8.14 -4.47 0.21
N ILE A 201 7.60 -3.67 -0.70
CA ILE A 201 6.18 -3.45 -0.87
C ILE A 201 5.74 -4.09 -2.19
N VAL A 202 4.48 -4.47 -2.31
CA VAL A 202 3.88 -4.86 -3.59
C VAL A 202 2.94 -3.74 -3.98
N ASN A 203 3.03 -3.28 -5.23
CA ASN A 203 2.15 -2.26 -5.78
C ASN A 203 1.83 -2.70 -7.23
N ASN A 204 0.56 -2.87 -7.57
CA ASN A 204 0.11 -3.40 -8.88
C ASN A 204 0.65 -4.79 -9.24
N GLY A 205 0.71 -5.72 -8.28
CA GLY A 205 1.29 -7.06 -8.46
C GLY A 205 2.80 -7.07 -8.74
N LYS A 206 3.43 -5.88 -8.78
CA LYS A 206 4.88 -5.71 -8.94
C LYS A 206 5.50 -5.43 -7.59
N LYS A 207 6.55 -6.17 -7.26
CA LYS A 207 7.34 -5.94 -6.05
C LYS A 207 8.20 -4.70 -6.26
N PHE A 208 8.17 -3.80 -5.30
CA PHE A 208 9.06 -2.65 -5.20
C PHE A 208 9.84 -2.72 -3.89
N HIS A 209 11.11 -2.40 -3.97
CA HIS A 209 12.06 -2.41 -2.87
C HIS A 209 12.41 -0.95 -2.55
N LYS A 210 11.81 -0.42 -1.48
CA LYS A 210 12.07 0.90 -0.93
C LYS A 210 13.35 0.86 -0.12
N VAL A 211 14.28 1.76 -0.39
CA VAL A 211 15.53 1.93 0.35
C VAL A 211 15.40 3.13 1.26
N TRP A 212 15.46 2.91 2.56
CA TRP A 212 15.47 3.97 3.57
C TRP A 212 16.85 4.10 4.19
N VAL A 213 17.20 5.33 4.54
CA VAL A 213 18.54 5.71 4.98
C VAL A 213 18.44 6.70 6.12
N GLY A 214 19.19 6.42 7.18
CA GLY A 214 19.25 7.24 8.37
C GLY A 214 18.02 7.08 9.27
N GLU A 215 18.26 7.29 10.55
CA GLU A 215 17.26 7.24 11.62
C GLU A 215 17.37 8.55 12.41
N PHE A 216 16.31 9.34 12.39
CA PHE A 216 16.30 10.70 12.94
C PHE A 216 15.17 10.84 13.94
N SER A 217 15.42 11.56 15.03
CA SER A 217 14.37 11.86 16.01
C SER A 217 13.60 13.13 15.69
N LYS A 218 14.07 13.93 14.73
CA LYS A 218 13.44 15.19 14.31
C LYS A 218 13.35 15.29 12.80
N GLU A 219 12.25 15.84 12.33
CA GLU A 219 12.00 16.06 10.90
C GLU A 219 13.06 16.96 10.26
N ASP A 220 13.49 18.02 10.95
CA ASP A 220 14.51 18.95 10.45
C ASP A 220 15.85 18.27 10.20
N GLU A 221 16.21 17.28 11.02
CA GLU A 221 17.43 16.49 10.85
C GLU A 221 17.31 15.60 9.61
N ALA A 222 16.17 14.93 9.44
CA ALA A 222 15.88 14.13 8.25
C ALA A 222 15.81 14.98 6.96
N ARG A 223 15.27 16.21 7.03
CA ARG A 223 15.21 17.15 5.90
C ARG A 223 16.59 17.63 5.47
N ARG A 224 17.46 17.98 6.43
CA ARG A 224 18.85 18.34 6.14
C ARG A 224 19.60 17.18 5.51
N PHE A 225 19.43 15.98 6.06
CA PHE A 225 20.02 14.76 5.51
C PHE A 225 19.50 14.46 4.10
N SER A 226 18.19 14.55 3.88
CA SER A 226 17.55 14.40 2.55
C SER A 226 18.15 15.36 1.52
N ALA A 227 18.36 16.62 1.88
CA ALA A 227 18.98 17.61 1.00
C ALA A 227 20.46 17.30 0.70
N GLU A 228 21.20 16.82 1.70
CA GLU A 228 22.59 16.38 1.53
C GLU A 228 22.68 15.19 0.56
N ILE A 229 21.86 14.16 0.77
CA ILE A 229 21.83 12.98 -0.10
C ILE A 229 21.41 13.36 -1.52
N LYS A 230 20.43 14.25 -1.67
CA LYS A 230 20.01 14.76 -2.98
C LYS A 230 21.15 15.46 -3.72
N LYS A 231 21.96 16.25 -3.01
CA LYS A 231 23.10 16.96 -3.60
C LYS A 231 24.29 16.03 -3.89
N LYS A 232 24.62 15.12 -2.97
CA LYS A 232 25.81 14.26 -3.04
C LYS A 232 25.64 13.06 -3.98
N TYR A 233 24.44 12.46 -4.02
CA TYR A 233 24.17 11.25 -4.79
C TYR A 233 23.24 11.49 -5.98
N HIS A 234 22.75 12.71 -6.18
CA HIS A 234 21.80 13.07 -7.24
C HIS A 234 20.50 12.23 -7.20
N LEU A 235 20.08 11.83 -6.00
CA LEU A 235 18.89 11.01 -5.77
C LEU A 235 17.69 11.87 -5.37
N ASN A 236 16.51 11.48 -5.84
CA ASN A 236 15.26 12.05 -5.33
C ASN A 236 14.93 11.37 -4.00
N THR A 237 15.02 12.13 -2.92
CA THR A 237 14.79 11.64 -1.57
C THR A 237 13.50 12.21 -0.99
N ILE A 238 12.85 11.44 -0.12
CA ILE A 238 11.62 11.85 0.57
C ILE A 238 11.83 11.59 2.06
N VAL A 239 11.51 12.59 2.90
CA VAL A 239 11.50 12.42 4.36
C VAL A 239 10.21 11.70 4.73
N VAL A 240 10.34 10.59 5.46
CA VAL A 240 9.24 9.72 5.87
C VAL A 240 9.28 9.60 7.39
N PRO A 241 8.21 9.92 8.12
CA PRO A 241 8.14 9.63 9.56
C PRO A 241 8.03 8.11 9.80
N ARG A 242 8.43 7.68 10.99
CA ARG A 242 8.61 6.29 11.40
C ARG A 242 7.80 5.96 12.64
#